data_AF-A0A4Y8MHU5-F1
#
_entry.id   AF-A0A4Y8MHU5-F1
#
_cell.length_a   1.000
_cell.length_b   1.000
_cell.length_c   1.000
_cell.angle_alpha   90.00
_cell.angle_beta   90.00
_cell.angle_gamma   90.00
#
_symmetry.space_group_name_H-M   'P 1'
#
loop_
_entity.id
_entity.type
_entity.pdbx_description
1 polymer ?
#
loop_
_entity_poly.entity_id
_entity_poly.type
_entity_poly.pdbx_seq_one_letter_code
_entity_poly.pdbx_strand_id
1 'polypeptide(L)' 'MLDLFGEVVVTSEDLERWVSALAPGFSLSEHRMAYYILHWNVADKVRRAKLAGTFDATIENARSQRAYLTRRLGITSA' A
#
# COMPACT_ATOMS: atom_id res chain seq x y z
N MET A 1 7.90 13.20 4.15
CA MET A 1 8.77 13.60 5.27
C MET A 1 10.15 13.07 4.98
N LEU A 2 11.14 13.96 4.88
CA LEU A 2 12.54 13.56 4.74
C LEU A 2 13.15 13.41 6.13
N ASP A 3 14.12 12.52 6.29
CA ASP A 3 14.92 12.44 7.51
C ASP A 3 15.99 13.55 7.57
N LEU A 4 16.83 13.50 8.61
CA LEU A 4 17.91 14.48 8.83
C LEU A 4 19.01 14.43 7.75
N PHE A 5 18.98 13.44 6.85
CA PHE A 5 19.94 13.25 5.76
C PHE A 5 19.31 13.50 4.38
N GLY A 6 18.05 13.94 4.33
CA GLY A 6 17.34 14.20 3.08
C GLY A 6 16.80 12.93 2.41
N GLU A 7 16.80 11.79 3.10
CA GLU A 7 16.20 10.55 2.61
C GLU A 7 14.71 10.49 2.91
N VAL A 8 13.93 9.86 2.04
CA VAL A 8 12.51 9.65 2.29
C VAL A 8 12.32 8.59 3.36
N VAL A 9 11.69 8.99 4.48
CA VAL A 9 11.31 8.06 5.55
C VAL A 9 10.17 7.17 5.07
N VAL A 10 10.41 5.86 5.15
CA VAL A 10 9.41 4.80 5.01
C VAL A 10 9.19 4.17 6.38
N THR A 11 7.98 4.31 6.92
CA THR A 11 7.58 3.79 8.23
C THR A 11 6.84 2.46 8.09
N SER A 12 6.69 1.74 9.20
CA SER A 12 5.82 0.55 9.27
C SER A 12 4.38 0.88 8.86
N GLU A 13 3.85 2.01 9.33
CA GLU A 13 2.51 2.47 8.96
C GLU A 13 2.37 2.70 7.44
N ASP A 14 3.39 3.23 6.77
CA ASP A 14 3.34 3.39 5.32
C ASP A 14 3.25 2.04 4.61
N LEU A 15 4.00 1.04 5.08
CA LEU A 15 3.97 -0.32 4.55
C LEU A 15 2.61 -0.96 4.78
N GLU A 16 2.04 -0.83 5.97
CA GLU A 16 0.71 -1.34 6.32
C GLU A 16 -0.38 -0.69 5.45
N ARG A 17 -0.35 0.64 5.30
CA ARG A 17 -1.28 1.38 4.44
C ARG A 17 -1.18 0.94 2.99
N TRP A 18 0.05 0.72 2.49
CA TRP A 18 0.28 0.23 1.13
C TRP A 18 -0.29 -1.18 0.94
N VAL A 19 0.03 -2.12 1.83
CA VAL A 19 -0.41 -3.52 1.70
C VAL A 19 -1.92 -3.64 1.86
N SER A 20 -2.53 -2.94 2.82
CA SER A 20 -3.99 -2.94 3.03
C SER A 20 -4.76 -2.44 1.79
N ALA A 21 -4.20 -1.46 1.08
CA ALA A 21 -4.81 -0.91 -0.12
C ALA A 21 -4.58 -1.79 -1.36
N LEU A 22 -3.33 -2.13 -1.67
CA LEU A 22 -2.96 -2.79 -2.93
C LEU A 22 -2.99 -4.32 -2.87
N ALA A 23 -2.84 -4.91 -1.68
CA ALA A 23 -2.74 -6.34 -1.48
C ALA A 23 -3.52 -6.79 -0.21
N PRO A 24 -4.83 -6.48 -0.11
CA PRO A 24 -5.62 -6.70 1.11
C PRO A 24 -5.64 -8.16 1.60
N GLY A 25 -5.48 -9.15 0.70
CA GLY A 25 -5.39 -10.56 1.11
C GLY A 25 -4.13 -10.89 1.92
N PHE A 26 -3.06 -10.11 1.78
CA PHE A 26 -1.83 -10.26 2.56
C PHE A 26 -1.86 -9.47 3.87
N SER A 27 -2.68 -8.41 3.98
CA SER A 27 -2.82 -7.65 5.23
C SER A 27 -3.62 -8.36 6.33
N LEU A 28 -4.21 -9.53 6.04
CA LEU A 28 -5.00 -10.31 7.01
C LEU A 28 -4.13 -11.06 8.04
N SER A 29 -2.81 -11.13 7.84
CA SER A 29 -1.88 -11.83 8.71
C SER A 29 -0.52 -11.15 8.67
N GLU A 30 0.06 -10.88 9.84
CA GLU A 30 1.37 -10.24 9.96
C GLU A 30 2.46 -11.00 9.20
N HIS A 31 2.47 -12.33 9.30
CA HIS A 31 3.45 -13.16 8.58
C HIS A 31 3.31 -13.04 7.06
N ARG A 32 2.07 -13.04 6.55
CA ARG A 32 1.81 -12.90 5.09
C ARG A 32 2.14 -11.49 4.62
N MET A 33 1.86 -10.48 5.44
CA MET A 33 2.22 -9.10 5.17
C MET A 33 3.74 -8.92 5.12
N ALA A 34 4.48 -9.43 6.11
CA ALA A 34 5.94 -9.39 6.13
C ALA A 34 6.55 -10.11 4.91
N TYR A 35 6.03 -11.30 4.59
CA TYR A 35 6.42 -12.03 3.38
C TYR A 35 6.23 -11.18 2.12
N TYR A 36 5.06 -10.55 1.96
CA TYR A 36 4.76 -9.70 0.81
C TYR A 36 5.68 -8.46 0.76
N ILE A 37 5.87 -7.78 1.90
CA ILE A 37 6.74 -6.60 2.01
C ILE A 37 8.15 -6.92 1.52
N LEU A 38 8.72 -8.03 1.97
CA LEU A 38 10.07 -8.46 1.60
C LEU A 38 10.15 -8.86 0.12
N HIS A 39 9.31 -9.80 -0.32
CA HIS A 39 9.42 -10.38 -1.66
C HIS A 39 9.03 -9.42 -2.79
N TRP A 40 8.14 -8.47 -2.52
CA TRP A 40 7.74 -7.43 -3.48
C TRP A 40 8.45 -6.09 -3.28
N ASN A 41 9.45 -6.03 -2.39
CA ASN A 41 10.21 -4.84 -2.05
C ASN A 41 9.31 -3.60 -1.86
N VAL A 42 8.33 -3.73 -0.97
CA VAL A 42 7.30 -2.69 -0.78
C VAL A 42 7.95 -1.40 -0.27
N ALA A 43 8.99 -1.49 0.56
CA ALA A 43 9.71 -0.32 1.04
C ALA A 43 10.24 0.56 -0.11
N ASP A 44 10.86 -0.04 -1.14
CA ASP A 44 11.35 0.73 -2.29
C ASP A 44 10.20 1.35 -3.11
N LYS A 45 9.08 0.64 -3.26
CA LYS A 45 7.89 1.16 -3.95
C LYS A 45 7.30 2.37 -3.23
N VAL A 46 7.16 2.27 -1.90
CA VAL A 46 6.69 3.38 -1.05
C VAL A 46 7.64 4.57 -1.16
N ARG A 47 8.96 4.33 -1.04
CA ARG A 47 9.98 5.36 -1.17
C ARG A 47 9.87 6.11 -2.50
N ARG A 48 9.77 5.39 -3.62
CA ARG A 48 9.61 5.98 -4.97
C ARG A 48 8.30 6.77 -5.09
N ALA A 49 7.20 6.23 -4.58
CA ALA A 49 5.91 6.92 -4.63
C ALA A 49 5.91 8.21 -3.79
N LYS A 50 6.56 8.21 -2.63
CA LYS A 50 6.74 9.40 -1.80
C LYS A 50 7.65 10.45 -2.46
N LEU A 51 8.76 10.04 -3.08
CA LEU A 51 9.62 10.94 -3.85
C LEU A 51 8.86 11.58 -5.02
N ALA A 52 7.99 10.83 -5.68
CA ALA A 52 7.17 11.32 -6.78
C ALA A 52 5.93 12.12 -6.32
N GLY A 53 5.64 12.19 -5.01
CA GLY A 53 4.42 12.82 -4.49
C GLY A 53 3.12 12.06 -4.83
N THR A 54 3.19 10.78 -5.19
CA THR A 54 2.05 9.97 -5.66
C THR A 54 1.58 8.91 -4.66
N PHE A 55 2.20 8.83 -3.48
CA PHE A 55 1.90 7.81 -2.46
C PHE A 55 0.41 7.76 -2.07
N ASP A 56 -0.16 8.88 -1.62
CA ASP A 56 -1.57 8.91 -1.18
C ASP A 56 -2.54 8.67 -2.36
N ALA A 57 -2.27 9.26 -3.52
CA ALA A 57 -3.08 9.05 -4.72
C ALA A 57 -3.08 7.58 -5.18
N THR A 58 -1.94 6.90 -5.06
CA THR A 58 -1.81 5.47 -5.39
C THR A 58 -2.67 4.61 -4.47
N ILE A 59 -2.65 4.89 -3.16
CA ILE A 59 -3.49 4.21 -2.17
C ILE A 59 -4.97 4.43 -2.47
N GLU A 60 -5.37 5.68 -2.72
CA GLU A 60 -6.77 6.01 -2.97
C GLU A 60 -7.26 5.39 -4.28
N ASN A 61 -6.47 5.46 -5.34
CA ASN A 61 -6.81 4.83 -6.62
C ASN A 61 -7.00 3.32 -6.48
N ALA A 62 -6.14 2.62 -5.71
CA ALA A 62 -6.29 1.19 -5.48
C ALA A 62 -7.59 0.85 -4.75
N ARG A 63 -7.94 1.62 -3.72
CA ARG A 63 -9.20 1.47 -2.97
C ARG A 63 -10.41 1.73 -3.86
N SER A 64 -10.38 2.83 -4.60
CA SER A 64 -11.43 3.26 -5.53
C SER A 64 -11.64 2.23 -6.66
N GLN A 65 -10.56 1.70 -7.24
CA GLN A 65 -10.63 0.63 -8.25
C GLN A 65 -11.26 -0.64 -7.68
N ARG A 66 -10.83 -1.08 -6.49
CA ARG A 66 -11.43 -2.24 -5.82
C ARG A 66 -12.92 -2.03 -5.58
N ALA A 67 -13.31 -0.90 -5.00
CA ALA A 67 -14.70 -0.57 -4.73
C ALA A 67 -15.55 -0.51 -6.03
N TYR A 68 -14.98 0.03 -7.11
CA TYR A 68 -15.61 0.01 -8.43
C TYR A 68 -15.85 -1.42 -8.93
N LEU A 69 -14.84 -2.29 -8.86
CA LEU A 69 -14.95 -3.69 -9.29
C LEU A 69 -15.97 -4.46 -8.44
N THR A 70 -15.94 -4.30 -7.12
CA THR A 70 -16.91 -4.88 -6.18
C THR A 70 -18.34 -4.51 -6.57
N ARG A 71 -18.61 -3.22 -6.82
CA ARG A 71 -19.93 -2.75 -7.29
C ARG A 71 -20.31 -3.31 -8.66
N ARG A 72 -19.38 -3.27 -9.61
CA ARG A 72 -19.61 -3.72 -10.99
C ARG A 72 -19.92 -5.22 -11.07
N LEU A 73 -19.29 -6.01 -10.22
CA LEU A 73 -19.46 -7.47 -10.18
C LEU A 73 -20.61 -7.93 -9.27
N GLY A 74 -21.32 -7.01 -8.61
CA GLY A 74 -22.41 -7.36 -7.68
C GLY A 74 -21.95 -8.13 -6.44
N ILE A 75 -20.67 -8.03 -6.08
CA ILE A 75 -20.12 -8.69 -4.89
C ILE A 75 -20.39 -7.77 -3.71
N THR A 76 -21.40 -8.04 -2.90
CA THR A 76 -21.61 -7.31 -1.65
C THR A 76 -20.53 -7.72 -0.65
N SER A 77 -19.72 -6.77 -0.18
CA SER A 77 -18.81 -7.04 0.94
C SER A 77 -19.68 -7.27 2.18
N ALA A 78 -19.63 -8.49 2.72
CA ALA A 78 -20.23 -8.84 4.01
C ALA A 78 -19.50 -8.15 5.17
#